data_AF-A0A7Z9S4I0-F1
#
_entry.id   AF-A0A7Z9S4I0-F1
#
_cell.length_a   1.000
_cell.length_b   1.000
_cell.length_c   1.000
_cell.angle_alpha   90.00
_cell.angle_beta   90.00
_cell.angle_gamma   90.00
#
_symmetry.space_group_name_H-M   'P 1'
#
loop_
_entity.id
_entity.type
_entity.pdbx_description
1 polymer ?
#
loop_
_entity_poly.entity_id
_entity_poly.type
_entity_poly.pdbx_seq_one_letter_code
_entity_poly.pdbx_strand_id
1 'polypeptide(L)' 'MAKIVIIGAGSGFGSRLSIDILAREELKDSTIALCDISKTRLTQV' A
#
# COMPACT_ATOMS: atom_id res chain seq x y z
N MET A 1 -12.05 1.27 10.73
CA MET A 1 -11.54 0.72 9.45
C MET A 1 -11.17 1.88 8.52
N ALA A 2 -9.88 2.16 8.36
CA ALA A 2 -9.41 3.20 7.44
C ALA A 2 -9.26 2.64 6.02
N LYS A 3 -9.43 3.51 5.01
CA LYS A 3 -9.16 3.20 3.60
C LYS A 3 -7.99 4.07 3.15
N ILE A 4 -6.91 3.42 2.73
CA ILE A 4 -5.64 4.07 2.41
C ILE A 4 -5.29 3.74 0.96
N VAL A 5 -4.85 4.75 0.19
CA VAL A 5 -4.40 4.56 -1.20
C VAL A 5 -2.94 4.98 -1.29
N ILE A 6 -2.09 4.09 -1.80
CA ILE A 6 -0.69 4.40 -2.11
C ILE A 6 -0.62 4.73 -3.61
N ILE A 7 -0.38 6.00 -3.94
CA ILE A 7 -0.20 6.47 -5.32
C ILE A 7 1.28 6.38 -5.68
N GLY A 8 1.59 5.80 -6.84
CA GLY A 8 2.97 5.46 -7.23
C GLY A 8 3.45 4.17 -6.57
N ALA A 9 2.54 3.21 -6.33
CA ALA A 9 2.84 1.96 -5.64
C ALA A 9 3.84 1.07 -6.40
N GLY A 10 3.99 1.24 -7.72
CA GLY A 10 5.01 0.57 -8.55
C GLY A 10 6.45 0.96 -8.21
N SER A 11 6.66 1.86 -7.24
CA SER A 11 7.97 2.16 -6.66
C SER A 11 8.56 1.04 -5.80
N GLY A 12 7.73 0.09 -5.32
CA GLY A 12 8.14 -0.94 -4.36
C GLY A 12 8.26 -0.46 -2.91
N PHE A 13 8.18 0.85 -2.67
CA PHE A 13 8.15 1.41 -1.31
C PHE A 13 6.89 1.00 -0.54
N GLY A 14 5.76 0.86 -1.26
CA GLY A 14 4.46 0.54 -0.69
C GLY A 14 4.43 -0.76 0.13
N SER A 15 5.22 -1.78 -0.24
CA SER A 15 5.25 -3.08 0.44
C SER A 15 5.87 -2.99 1.85
N ARG A 16 6.82 -2.07 2.07
CA ARG A 16 7.39 -1.84 3.40
C ARG A 16 6.55 -0.87 4.22
N LEU A 17 6.04 0.18 3.57
CA LEU A 17 5.14 1.14 4.19
C LEU A 17 3.86 0.46 4.71
N SER A 18 3.31 -0.52 3.98
CA SER A 18 2.10 -1.24 4.39
C SER A 18 2.31 -2.02 5.69
N ILE A 19 3.49 -2.61 5.92
CA ILE A 19 3.83 -3.29 7.18
C ILE A 19 3.79 -2.30 8.34
N ASP A 20 4.44 -1.15 8.19
CA ASP A 20 4.49 -0.13 9.25
C ASP A 20 3.11 0.47 9.55
N ILE A 21 2.25 0.63 8.52
CA ILE A 21 0.86 1.05 8.67
C ILE A 21 0.07 0.01 9.48
N LEU A 22 0.13 -1.27 9.08
CA LEU A 22 -0.66 -2.34 9.69
C LEU A 22 -0.15 -2.74 11.07
N ALA A 23 1.10 -2.41 11.42
CA ALA A 23 1.65 -2.57 12.76
C ALA A 23 1.04 -1.61 13.81
N ARG A 24 0.31 -0.58 13.38
CA ARG A 24 -0.39 0.35 14.29
C ARG A 24 -1.75 -0.24 14.64
N GLU A 25 -2.02 -0.41 15.93
CA GLU A 25 -3.25 -1.06 16.42
C GLU A 25 -4.52 -0.41 15.86
N GLU A 26 -4.54 0.92 15.73
CA GLU A 26 -5.68 1.67 15.20
C GLU A 26 -5.90 1.47 13.68
N LEU A 27 -4.87 0.98 12.97
CA LEU A 27 -4.85 0.80 11.52
C LEU A 27 -4.73 -0.66 11.10
N LYS A 28 -4.61 -1.61 12.02
CA LYS A 28 -4.40 -3.05 11.73
C LYS A 28 -5.45 -3.62 10.77
N ASP A 29 -6.70 -3.16 10.89
CA ASP A 29 -7.84 -3.62 10.10
C ASP A 29 -8.11 -2.71 8.89
N SER A 30 -7.12 -1.94 8.43
CA SER A 30 -7.28 -1.03 7.29
C SER A 30 -7.26 -1.77 5.95
N THR A 31 -7.92 -1.19 4.95
CA THR A 31 -7.75 -1.60 3.55
C THR A 31 -6.72 -0.69 2.89
N ILE A 32 -5.71 -1.27 2.26
CA ILE A 32 -4.70 -0.55 1.48
C ILE A 32 -4.91 -0.89 -0.01
N ALA A 33 -5.18 0.13 -0.82
CA ALA A 33 -5.24 0.03 -2.27
C ALA A 33 -3.94 0.55 -2.90
N LEU A 34 -3.43 -0.17 -3.91
CA LEU A 34 -2.23 0.19 -4.64
C LEU A 34 -2.62 0.80 -5.99
N CYS A 35 -2.07 1.97 -6.31
CA CYS A 35 -2.35 2.70 -7.54
C CYS A 35 -1.05 3.09 -8.24
N ASP A 36 -0.95 2.76 -9.52
CA ASP A 36 0.16 3.18 -10.39
C ASP A 36 -0.32 3.26 -11.84
N ILE A 37 0.33 4.12 -12.63
CA ILE A 37 0.09 4.21 -14.08
C ILE A 37 0.72 3.05 -14.85
N SER A 38 1.76 2.41 -14.28
CA SER A 38 2.44 1.28 -14.87
C SER A 38 1.90 -0.03 -14.29
N LYS A 39 1.04 -0.70 -15.06
CA LYS A 39 0.51 -2.03 -14.71
C LYS A 39 1.63 -3.04 -14.43
N THR A 40 2.69 -3.04 -15.25
CA THR A 40 3.82 -3.96 -15.10
C THR A 40 4.53 -3.74 -13.78
N ARG A 41 4.82 -2.48 -13.42
CA ARG A 41 5.47 -2.18 -12.14
C ARG A 41 4.56 -2.57 -10.97
N LEU A 42 3.28 -2.24 -11.04
CA LEU A 42 2.31 -2.56 -9.98
C LEU A 42 2.16 -4.06 -9.74
N THR A 43 2.26 -4.88 -10.78
CA THR A 43 2.13 -6.34 -10.69
C THR A 43 3.33 -7.00 -9.99
N GLN A 44 4.44 -6.28 -9.82
CA GLN A 44 5.68 -6.78 -9.20
C GLN A 44 5.78 -6.43 -7.70
N VAL A 45 4.79 -5.74 -7.13
CA VAL A 45 4.80 -5.16 -5.78
C VAL A 45 4.09 -6.05 -4.76
#